data_AF-A0A662KIA6-F1
#
_entry.id   AF-A0A662KIA6-F1
#
_cell.length_a   1.000
_cell.length_b   1.000
_cell.length_c   1.000
_cell.angle_alpha   90.00
_cell.angle_beta   90.00
_cell.angle_gamma   90.00
#
_symmetry.space_group_name_H-M   'P 1'
#
loop_
_entity.id
_entity.type
_entity.pdbx_description
1 polymer ?
#
loop_
_entity_poly.entity_id
_entity_poly.type
_entity_poly.pdbx_seq_one_letter_code
_entity_poly.pdbx_strand_id
1 'polypeptide(L)'
;MNLKEIWDDLPPLFLIFISSFLSIKMIFIVFFNTPFDPGFILHLSPLHMVKSVTDLQLLTTSLVLTISDLYLHLKRGKFRVYSIPITMIILSGLSLSIVSSDVGIEMGVEYAIFLAFLMVLSVDIKISLITHKSMETEFEERIETPTFYSNSLHPSVDFNRNKIPTDLVLISDIDKEHIEILRSLGIKNVDDLANVDASKLVKDFKRYMKELE
;
A
#
# COMPACT_ATOMS: atom_id res chain seq x y z
N MET A 1 6.22 14.17 13.31
CA MET A 1 6.39 12.91 12.55
C MET A 1 5.50 11.87 13.20
N ASN A 2 4.54 11.33 12.44
CA ASN A 2 3.54 10.41 12.98
C ASN A 2 4.17 9.02 13.09
N LEU A 3 3.96 8.28 14.20
CA LEU A 3 4.50 6.93 14.36
C LEU A 3 4.11 6.03 13.18
N LYS A 4 2.90 6.21 12.64
CA LYS A 4 2.40 5.45 11.49
C LYS A 4 3.25 5.63 10.22
N GLU A 5 3.69 6.85 9.95
CA GLU A 5 4.53 7.17 8.77
C GLU A 5 5.88 6.47 8.87
N ILE A 6 6.47 6.45 10.07
CA ILE A 6 7.76 5.78 10.34
C ILE A 6 7.67 4.28 10.03
N TRP A 7 6.57 3.64 10.44
CA TRP A 7 6.36 2.21 10.19
C TRP A 7 6.12 1.88 8.72
N ASP A 8 5.49 2.79 7.96
CA ASP A 8 5.22 2.60 6.53
C ASP A 8 6.48 2.85 5.66
N ASP A 9 7.39 3.72 6.11
CA ASP A 9 8.66 4.05 5.44
C ASP A 9 9.82 3.10 5.82
N LEU A 10 9.71 2.33 6.90
CA LEU A 10 10.79 1.43 7.34
C LEU A 10 11.10 0.29 6.34
N PRO A 11 10.11 -0.41 5.73
CA PRO A 11 10.38 -1.46 4.75
C PRO A 11 11.22 -1.01 3.54
N PRO A 12 10.88 0.08 2.82
CA PRO A 12 11.71 0.52 1.70
C PRO A 12 13.10 0.97 2.16
N LEU A 13 13.24 1.60 3.32
CA LEU A 13 14.57 1.97 3.85
C LEU A 13 15.44 0.75 4.14
N PHE A 14 14.88 -0.29 4.76
CA PHE A 14 15.57 -1.56 4.97
C PHE A 14 15.96 -2.23 3.64
N LEU A 15 15.06 -2.24 2.66
CA LEU A 15 15.32 -2.81 1.34
C LEU A 15 16.40 -2.04 0.57
N ILE A 16 16.44 -0.71 0.69
CA ILE A 16 17.52 0.12 0.15
C ILE A 16 18.85 -0.26 0.80
N PHE A 17 18.87 -0.38 2.13
CA PHE A 17 20.05 -0.78 2.88
C PHE A 17 20.57 -2.15 2.43
N ILE A 18 19.72 -3.19 2.42
CA ILE A 18 20.15 -4.56 2.11
C ILE A 18 20.58 -4.69 0.64
N SER A 19 19.87 -4.04 -0.29
CA SER A 19 20.23 -4.07 -1.71
C SER A 19 21.56 -3.34 -1.96
N SER A 20 21.78 -2.20 -1.30
CA SER A 20 23.04 -1.47 -1.39
C SER A 20 24.20 -2.27 -0.78
N PHE A 21 23.98 -2.88 0.38
CA PHE A 21 24.95 -3.74 1.05
C PHE A 21 25.38 -4.91 0.14
N LEU A 22 24.41 -5.66 -0.42
CA LEU A 22 24.69 -6.77 -1.33
C LEU A 22 25.38 -6.32 -2.61
N SER A 23 24.96 -5.18 -3.18
CA SER A 23 25.57 -4.63 -4.40
C SER A 23 27.04 -4.28 -4.19
N ILE A 24 27.34 -3.57 -3.09
CA ILE A 24 28.72 -3.24 -2.73
C ILE A 24 29.51 -4.53 -2.46
N LYS A 25 28.95 -5.46 -1.69
CA LYS A 25 29.61 -6.72 -1.36
C LYS A 25 29.93 -7.55 -2.61
N MET A 26 29.01 -7.61 -3.57
CA MET A 26 29.22 -8.27 -4.87
C MET A 26 30.42 -7.68 -5.62
N ILE A 27 30.55 -6.35 -5.66
CA ILE A 27 31.72 -5.68 -6.28
C ILE A 27 33.00 -6.12 -5.55
N PHE A 28 33.03 -6.09 -4.22
CA PHE A 28 34.20 -6.51 -3.46
C PHE A 28 34.57 -7.98 -3.67
N ILE A 29 33.59 -8.87 -3.79
CA ILE A 29 33.84 -10.30 -4.01
C ILE A 29 34.39 -10.53 -5.43
N VAL A 30 33.74 -9.95 -6.45
CA VAL A 30 34.13 -10.17 -7.86
C VAL A 30 35.49 -9.54 -8.20
N PHE A 31 35.74 -8.31 -7.73
CA PHE A 31 36.96 -7.58 -8.14
C PHE A 31 38.14 -7.78 -7.19
N PHE A 32 37.89 -8.06 -5.91
CA PHE A 32 38.94 -8.13 -4.90
C PHE A 32 39.06 -9.52 -4.24
N ASN A 33 38.28 -10.51 -4.70
CA ASN A 33 38.28 -11.88 -4.20
C ASN A 33 38.13 -11.94 -2.67
N THR A 34 37.30 -11.05 -2.12
CA THR A 34 37.00 -11.03 -0.69
C THR A 34 36.11 -12.22 -0.29
N PRO A 35 36.13 -12.65 0.99
CA PRO A 35 35.31 -13.76 1.43
C PRO A 35 33.81 -13.42 1.42
N PHE A 36 32.98 -14.46 1.29
CA PHE A 36 31.51 -14.42 1.39
C PHE A 36 31.02 -14.27 2.83
N ASP A 37 31.59 -13.29 3.54
CA ASP A 37 31.29 -12.98 4.94
C ASP A 37 30.63 -11.59 5.04
N PRO A 38 29.46 -11.43 5.69
CA PRO A 38 28.69 -12.43 6.44
C PRO A 38 27.92 -13.42 5.56
N GLY A 39 27.86 -14.67 6.01
CA GLY A 39 27.27 -15.80 5.26
C GLY A 39 25.81 -15.63 4.87
N PHE A 40 25.03 -14.82 5.61
CA PHE A 40 23.62 -14.58 5.32
C PHE A 40 23.37 -14.09 3.88
N ILE A 41 24.35 -13.43 3.25
CA ILE A 41 24.23 -12.94 1.86
C ILE A 41 23.94 -14.06 0.85
N LEU A 42 24.34 -15.30 1.17
CA LEU A 42 24.10 -16.49 0.36
C LEU A 42 22.76 -17.16 0.69
N HIS A 43 22.23 -16.90 1.88
CA HIS A 43 21.06 -17.59 2.43
C HIS A 43 19.73 -16.87 2.17
N LEU A 44 19.76 -15.68 1.56
CA LEU A 44 18.54 -14.96 1.13
C LEU A 44 17.79 -15.68 -0.02
N SER A 45 18.36 -16.74 -0.59
CA SER A 45 17.71 -17.61 -1.55
C SER A 45 17.69 -19.04 -1.02
N PRO A 46 16.58 -19.80 -1.11
CA PRO A 46 16.54 -21.20 -0.69
C PRO A 46 17.43 -22.12 -1.54
N LEU A 47 18.00 -21.60 -2.65
CA LEU A 47 18.90 -22.35 -3.52
C LEU A 47 20.20 -22.80 -2.83
N HIS A 48 20.56 -22.23 -1.67
CA HIS A 48 21.76 -22.66 -0.92
C HIS A 48 21.69 -24.12 -0.47
N MET A 49 20.49 -24.72 -0.44
CA MET A 49 20.31 -26.16 -0.17
C MET A 49 20.67 -27.05 -1.37
N VAL A 50 20.82 -26.49 -2.57
CA VAL A 50 21.13 -27.22 -3.79
C VAL A 50 22.65 -27.30 -3.98
N LYS A 51 23.22 -28.48 -3.77
CA LYS A 51 24.68 -28.73 -3.82
C LYS A 51 25.37 -28.33 -5.14
N SER A 52 24.63 -28.21 -6.24
CA SER A 52 25.18 -27.84 -7.56
C SER A 52 25.25 -26.33 -7.79
N VAL A 53 24.72 -25.52 -6.90
CA VAL A 53 24.70 -24.05 -7.03
C VAL A 53 25.96 -23.48 -6.39
N THR A 54 26.64 -22.58 -7.10
CA THR A 54 27.86 -21.94 -6.61
C THR A 54 27.56 -20.73 -5.74
N ASP A 55 28.47 -20.35 -4.85
CA ASP A 55 28.31 -19.16 -3.99
C ASP A 55 28.07 -17.88 -4.79
N LEU A 56 28.69 -17.75 -5.96
CA LEU A 56 28.47 -16.61 -6.85
C LEU A 56 27.04 -16.60 -7.42
N GLN A 57 26.49 -17.76 -7.76
CA GLN A 57 25.10 -17.89 -8.21
C GLN A 57 24.12 -17.60 -7.08
N LEU A 58 24.42 -18.04 -5.85
CA LEU A 58 23.64 -17.71 -4.65
C LEU A 58 23.63 -16.22 -4.40
N LEU A 59 24.80 -15.58 -4.35
CA LEU A 59 24.93 -14.13 -4.17
C LEU A 59 24.18 -13.35 -5.26
N THR A 60 24.30 -13.77 -6.51
CA THR A 60 23.58 -13.14 -7.64
C THR A 60 22.07 -13.30 -7.48
N THR A 61 21.60 -14.48 -7.07
CA THR A 61 20.17 -14.73 -6.86
C THR A 61 19.63 -13.91 -5.70
N SER A 62 20.35 -13.88 -4.57
CA SER A 62 20.04 -13.03 -3.42
C SER A 62 19.93 -11.56 -3.81
N LEU A 63 20.88 -11.07 -4.61
CA LEU A 63 20.85 -9.70 -5.13
C LEU A 63 19.63 -9.45 -6.04
N VAL A 64 19.33 -10.37 -6.96
CA VAL A 64 18.15 -10.25 -7.85
C VAL A 64 16.85 -10.24 -7.06
N LEU A 65 16.71 -11.10 -6.05
CA LEU A 65 15.52 -11.15 -5.18
C LEU A 65 15.35 -9.82 -4.44
N THR A 66 16.39 -9.34 -3.76
CA THR A 66 16.33 -8.08 -3.00
C THR A 66 16.09 -6.85 -3.87
N ILE A 67 16.73 -6.74 -5.04
CA ILE A 67 16.50 -5.63 -5.98
C ILE A 67 15.08 -5.67 -6.54
N SER A 68 14.58 -6.87 -6.87
CA SER A 68 13.21 -7.04 -7.36
C SER A 68 12.20 -6.61 -6.30
N ASP A 69 12.43 -7.02 -5.05
CA ASP A 69 11.58 -6.63 -3.91
C ASP A 69 11.60 -5.11 -3.67
N LEU A 70 12.80 -4.51 -3.67
CA LEU A 70 12.98 -3.06 -3.58
C LEU A 70 12.27 -2.33 -4.73
N TYR A 71 12.40 -2.81 -5.96
CA TYR A 71 11.76 -2.21 -7.12
C TYR A 71 10.24 -2.16 -6.98
N LEU A 72 9.62 -3.24 -6.49
CA LEU A 72 8.17 -3.29 -6.25
C LEU A 72 7.74 -2.32 -5.14
N HIS A 73 8.55 -2.19 -4.10
CA HIS A 73 8.32 -1.21 -3.03
C HIS A 73 8.43 0.24 -3.50
N LEU A 74 9.41 0.54 -4.37
CA LEU A 74 9.60 1.89 -4.93
C LEU A 74 8.51 2.27 -5.94
N LYS A 75 8.01 1.31 -6.73
CA LYS A 75 6.96 1.56 -7.72
C LYS A 75 5.63 2.00 -7.08
N ARG A 76 5.39 1.61 -5.81
CA ARG A 76 4.20 1.89 -4.99
C ARG A 76 2.88 1.41 -5.66
N GLY A 77 1.79 1.36 -4.88
CA GLY A 77 0.45 0.99 -5.37
C GLY A 77 0.23 -0.52 -5.55
N LYS A 78 -0.60 -0.91 -6.54
CA LYS A 78 -1.05 -2.31 -6.75
C LYS A 78 0.09 -3.31 -6.93
N PHE A 79 1.24 -2.86 -7.45
CA PHE A 79 2.40 -3.73 -7.66
C PHE A 79 3.05 -4.20 -6.36
N ARG A 80 2.78 -3.52 -5.24
CA ARG A 80 3.29 -3.91 -3.92
C ARG A 80 2.79 -5.28 -3.49
N VAL A 81 1.64 -5.77 -3.98
CA VAL A 81 1.18 -7.13 -3.64
C VAL A 81 2.14 -8.21 -4.17
N TYR A 82 2.89 -7.92 -5.23
CA TYR A 82 3.87 -8.85 -5.78
C TYR A 82 5.18 -8.92 -4.97
N SER A 83 5.41 -8.05 -3.97
CA SER A 83 6.56 -8.20 -3.05
C SER A 83 6.39 -9.41 -2.15
N ILE A 84 5.15 -9.67 -1.68
CA ILE A 84 4.81 -10.76 -0.76
C ILE A 84 5.44 -12.10 -1.16
N PRO A 85 5.24 -12.64 -2.39
CA PRO A 85 5.87 -13.90 -2.78
C PRO A 85 7.41 -13.83 -2.80
N ILE A 86 8.00 -12.68 -3.15
CA ILE A 86 9.46 -12.51 -3.16
C ILE A 86 10.00 -12.52 -1.72
N THR A 87 9.39 -11.74 -0.83
CA THR A 87 9.74 -11.72 0.60
C THR A 87 9.57 -13.11 1.24
N MET A 88 8.55 -13.87 0.86
CA MET A 88 8.37 -15.25 1.32
C MET A 88 9.48 -16.20 0.84
N ILE A 89 9.95 -16.05 -0.40
CA ILE A 89 11.10 -16.82 -0.91
C ILE A 89 12.36 -16.49 -0.08
N ILE A 90 12.58 -15.21 0.21
CA ILE A 90 13.72 -14.76 1.03
C ILE A 90 13.64 -15.34 2.45
N LEU A 91 12.47 -15.23 3.09
CA LEU A 91 12.22 -15.78 4.42
C LEU A 91 12.39 -17.29 4.46
N SER A 92 11.98 -18.00 3.41
CA SER A 92 12.21 -19.44 3.29
C SER A 92 13.70 -19.77 3.23
N GLY A 93 14.50 -19.00 2.49
CA GLY A 93 15.95 -19.18 2.44
C GLY A 93 16.58 -19.00 3.82
N LEU A 94 16.28 -17.88 4.48
CA LEU A 94 16.78 -17.60 5.82
C LEU A 94 16.33 -18.65 6.86
N SER A 95 15.07 -19.09 6.80
CA SER A 95 14.55 -20.11 7.71
C SER A 95 15.29 -21.44 7.57
N LEU A 96 15.54 -21.87 6.33
CA LEU A 96 16.26 -23.11 6.05
C LEU A 96 17.69 -23.04 6.58
N SER A 97 18.36 -21.91 6.35
CA SER A 97 19.69 -21.67 6.87
C SER A 97 19.71 -21.71 8.40
N ILE A 98 18.86 -20.93 9.08
CA ILE A 98 18.76 -20.88 10.55
C ILE A 98 18.51 -22.28 11.16
N VAL A 99 17.65 -23.09 10.55
CA VAL A 99 17.34 -24.45 11.05
C VAL A 99 18.52 -25.41 10.83
N SER A 100 19.33 -25.18 9.79
CA SER A 100 20.50 -26.00 9.47
C SER A 100 21.79 -25.56 10.16
N SER A 101 21.81 -24.34 10.71
CA SER A 101 23.00 -23.72 11.30
C SER A 101 23.26 -24.20 12.72
N ASP A 102 24.54 -24.35 13.07
CA ASP A 102 24.97 -24.51 14.45
C ASP A 102 24.82 -23.19 15.22
N VAL A 103 24.55 -23.27 16.53
CA VAL A 103 24.31 -22.09 17.37
C VAL A 103 25.59 -21.22 17.44
N GLY A 104 25.53 -20.01 16.89
CA GLY A 104 26.66 -19.09 16.81
C GLY A 104 26.28 -17.64 16.50
N ILE A 105 27.28 -16.76 16.38
CA ILE A 105 27.08 -15.32 16.09
C ILE A 105 26.45 -15.12 14.70
N GLU A 106 26.83 -15.94 13.71
CA GLU A 106 26.30 -15.90 12.35
C GLU A 106 24.78 -16.13 12.34
N MET A 107 24.30 -17.09 13.13
CA MET A 107 22.86 -17.32 13.35
C MET A 107 22.17 -16.09 13.95
N GLY A 108 22.83 -15.36 14.85
CA GLY A 108 22.30 -14.11 15.41
C GLY A 108 22.06 -13.03 14.35
N VAL A 109 22.99 -12.90 13.39
CA VAL A 109 22.83 -11.97 12.26
C VAL A 109 21.70 -12.43 11.35
N GLU A 110 21.62 -13.72 11.04
CA GLU A 110 20.54 -14.29 10.23
C GLU A 110 19.16 -14.06 10.85
N TYR A 111 19.01 -14.24 12.16
CA TYR A 111 17.78 -13.92 12.88
C TYR A 111 17.41 -12.45 12.78
N ALA A 112 18.38 -11.53 12.91
CA ALA A 112 18.12 -10.11 12.80
C ALA A 112 17.60 -9.73 11.39
N ILE A 113 18.23 -10.29 10.34
CA ILE A 113 17.80 -10.10 8.95
C ILE A 113 16.43 -10.75 8.72
N PHE A 114 16.20 -11.94 9.24
CA PHE A 114 14.91 -12.64 9.16
C PHE A 114 13.78 -11.84 9.80
N LEU A 115 13.98 -11.30 11.00
CA LEU A 115 13.00 -10.45 11.68
C LEU A 115 12.71 -9.16 10.90
N ALA A 116 13.72 -8.57 10.26
CA ALA A 116 13.51 -7.40 9.41
C ALA A 116 12.65 -7.74 8.18
N PHE A 117 12.89 -8.88 7.52
CA PHE A 117 12.03 -9.33 6.41
C PHE A 117 10.62 -9.74 6.87
N LEU A 118 10.45 -10.30 8.07
CA LEU A 118 9.13 -10.54 8.66
C LEU A 118 8.37 -9.24 8.89
N MET A 119 9.07 -8.19 9.30
CA MET A 119 8.51 -6.85 9.46
C MET A 119 8.06 -6.28 8.11
N VAL A 120 8.89 -6.40 7.06
CA VAL A 120 8.50 -6.06 5.67
C VAL A 120 7.22 -6.79 5.26
N LEU A 121 7.20 -8.12 5.41
CA LEU A 121 6.05 -8.96 5.06
C LEU A 121 4.78 -8.54 5.83
N SER A 122 4.91 -8.24 7.12
CA SER A 122 3.78 -7.83 7.96
C SER A 122 3.16 -6.52 7.49
N VAL A 123 4.00 -5.54 7.10
CA VAL A 123 3.53 -4.28 6.53
C VAL A 123 2.86 -4.50 5.17
N ASP A 124 3.44 -5.35 4.32
CA ASP A 124 2.88 -5.64 3.00
C ASP A 124 1.53 -6.34 3.07
N ILE A 125 1.38 -7.33 3.96
CA ILE A 125 0.10 -8.00 4.20
C ILE A 125 -0.95 -7.00 4.70
N LYS A 126 -0.58 -6.13 5.65
CA LYS A 126 -1.49 -5.10 6.18
C LYS A 126 -1.97 -4.15 5.08
N ILE A 127 -1.07 -3.71 4.20
CA ILE A 127 -1.40 -2.79 3.10
C ILE A 127 -2.25 -3.51 2.03
N SER A 128 -1.95 -4.77 1.75
CA SER A 128 -2.74 -5.61 0.85
C SER A 128 -4.18 -5.76 1.34
N LEU A 129 -4.36 -6.06 2.65
CA LEU A 129 -5.69 -6.17 3.28
C LEU A 129 -6.47 -4.86 3.24
N ILE A 130 -5.83 -3.71 3.49
CA ILE A 130 -6.48 -2.40 3.41
C ILE A 130 -6.94 -2.11 1.98
N THR A 131 -6.10 -2.43 0.98
CA THR A 131 -6.39 -2.22 -0.44
C THR A 131 -7.55 -3.11 -0.90
N HIS A 132 -7.61 -4.36 -0.43
CA HIS A 132 -8.71 -5.28 -0.74
C HIS A 132 -10.02 -4.77 -0.15
N LYS A 133 -10.00 -4.35 1.13
CA LYS A 133 -11.20 -3.83 1.82
C LYS A 133 -11.77 -2.59 1.12
N SER A 134 -10.92 -1.66 0.66
CA SER A 134 -11.39 -0.50 -0.11
C SER A 134 -12.02 -0.88 -1.44
N MET A 135 -11.51 -1.94 -2.10
CA MET A 135 -12.08 -2.43 -3.37
C MET A 135 -13.42 -3.14 -3.16
N GLU A 136 -13.59 -3.89 -2.08
CA GLU A 136 -14.89 -4.51 -1.74
C GLU A 136 -15.95 -3.46 -1.45
N THR A 137 -15.62 -2.38 -0.71
CA THR A 137 -16.55 -1.28 -0.46
C THR A 137 -16.95 -0.56 -1.76
N GLU A 138 -16.01 -0.28 -2.67
CA GLU A 138 -16.35 0.29 -4.00
C GLU A 138 -17.19 -0.66 -4.87
N PHE A 139 -17.01 -1.98 -4.71
CA PHE A 139 -17.75 -2.98 -5.49
C PHE A 139 -19.17 -3.19 -4.96
N GLU A 140 -19.36 -3.23 -3.64
CA GLU A 140 -20.70 -3.23 -3.03
C GLU A 140 -21.49 -1.97 -3.41
N GLU A 141 -20.86 -0.79 -3.36
CA GLU A 141 -21.49 0.48 -3.77
C GLU A 141 -21.89 0.50 -5.25
N ARG A 142 -21.12 -0.17 -6.13
CA ARG A 142 -21.49 -0.36 -7.55
C ARG A 142 -22.58 -1.40 -7.79
N ILE A 143 -22.71 -2.42 -6.93
CA ILE A 143 -23.78 -3.42 -7.06
C ILE A 143 -25.11 -2.90 -6.54
N GLU A 144 -25.09 -2.00 -5.55
CA GLU A 144 -26.30 -1.36 -5.00
C GLU A 144 -26.87 -0.23 -5.89
N THR A 145 -26.28 0.05 -7.06
CA THR A 145 -26.89 0.93 -8.07
C THR A 145 -27.59 0.11 -9.16
N PRO A 146 -28.90 -0.21 -9.01
CA PRO A 146 -29.63 -0.85 -10.08
C PRO A 146 -29.79 0.13 -11.24
N THR A 147 -29.29 -0.25 -12.40
CA THR A 147 -29.59 0.36 -13.69
C THR A 147 -31.07 0.18 -14.03
N PHE A 148 -31.92 1.07 -13.54
CA PHE A 148 -33.29 1.23 -14.01
C PHE A 148 -33.38 2.34 -15.06
N TYR A 149 -33.22 1.96 -16.33
CA TYR A 149 -33.85 2.67 -17.43
C TYR A 149 -34.61 1.67 -18.29
N SER A 150 -35.94 1.65 -18.18
CA SER A 150 -36.83 1.83 -19.33
C SER A 150 -38.32 1.92 -18.93
N ASN A 151 -38.96 2.98 -19.45
CA ASN A 151 -40.36 3.12 -19.84
C ASN A 151 -41.48 3.03 -18.78
N SER A 152 -42.08 4.18 -18.44
CA SER A 152 -43.42 4.63 -18.92
C SER A 152 -44.20 5.51 -17.91
N LEU A 153 -44.68 6.65 -18.44
CA LEU A 153 -45.85 7.47 -18.10
C LEU A 153 -46.54 7.46 -16.69
N HIS A 154 -46.58 8.66 -16.10
CA HIS A 154 -47.66 9.30 -15.32
C HIS A 154 -47.94 8.89 -13.84
N PRO A 155 -48.57 9.78 -13.02
CA PRO A 155 -48.11 10.10 -11.68
C PRO A 155 -49.06 9.61 -10.58
N SER A 156 -48.49 9.09 -9.50
CA SER A 156 -49.21 8.91 -8.24
C SER A 156 -48.24 9.14 -7.09
N VAL A 157 -48.34 10.31 -6.47
CA VAL A 157 -47.63 10.62 -5.23
C VAL A 157 -48.62 10.41 -4.10
N ASP A 158 -48.45 9.31 -3.36
CA ASP A 158 -48.93 9.19 -1.99
C ASP A 158 -47.82 8.59 -1.10
N PHE A 159 -47.53 9.36 -0.05
CA PHE A 159 -46.94 9.02 1.25
C PHE A 159 -45.65 8.17 1.38
N ASN A 160 -44.57 8.88 1.74
CA ASN A 160 -43.92 8.84 3.06
C ASN A 160 -43.37 7.49 3.58
N ARG A 161 -42.04 7.34 3.58
CA ARG A 161 -41.17 6.97 4.73
C ARG A 161 -39.86 6.34 4.22
N ASN A 162 -38.77 7.09 4.31
CA ASN A 162 -37.42 6.64 4.69
C ASN A 162 -36.47 7.83 4.55
N LYS A 163 -36.49 8.69 5.57
CA LYS A 163 -35.65 9.88 5.65
C LYS A 163 -34.31 9.45 6.25
N ILE A 164 -33.36 9.07 5.39
CA ILE A 164 -31.95 8.95 5.77
C ILE A 164 -31.45 10.39 6.01
N PRO A 165 -30.72 10.70 7.10
CA PRO A 165 -30.17 12.03 7.28
C PRO A 165 -28.95 12.22 6.36
N THR A 166 -29.16 12.82 5.19
CA THR A 166 -28.12 13.15 4.21
C THR A 166 -27.44 14.46 4.58
N ASP A 167 -26.65 14.43 5.65
CA ASP A 167 -25.88 15.60 6.11
C ASP A 167 -24.69 15.86 5.17
N LEU A 168 -24.43 17.12 4.79
CA LEU A 168 -23.31 17.48 3.90
C LEU A 168 -21.94 17.05 4.43
N VAL A 169 -21.85 16.78 5.73
CA VAL A 169 -20.65 16.32 6.44
C VAL A 169 -20.15 14.96 5.93
N LEU A 170 -21.00 14.18 5.25
CA LEU A 170 -20.65 12.86 4.71
C LEU A 170 -19.90 12.90 3.37
N ILE A 171 -19.80 14.06 2.72
CA ILE A 171 -19.01 14.21 1.49
C ILE A 171 -17.55 14.40 1.91
N SER A 172 -16.72 13.38 1.68
CA SER A 172 -15.32 13.29 2.15
C SER A 172 -14.42 14.46 1.72
N ASP A 173 -14.84 15.20 0.71
CA ASP A 173 -14.04 16.21 0.01
C ASP A 173 -14.49 17.66 0.29
N ILE A 174 -15.48 17.87 1.19
CA ILE A 174 -15.99 19.21 1.51
C ILE A 174 -15.55 19.62 2.93
N ASP A 175 -14.65 20.61 3.00
CA ASP A 175 -14.23 21.19 4.28
C ASP A 175 -15.39 21.91 5.00
N LYS A 176 -15.30 22.03 6.32
CA LYS A 176 -16.34 22.66 7.17
C LYS A 176 -16.72 24.08 6.71
N GLU A 177 -15.76 24.84 6.19
CA GLU A 177 -15.96 26.19 5.67
C GLU A 177 -16.86 26.18 4.41
N HIS A 178 -16.63 25.23 3.50
CA HIS A 178 -17.45 25.06 2.30
C HIS A 178 -18.88 24.60 2.66
N ILE A 179 -19.05 23.78 3.70
CA ILE A 179 -20.37 23.38 4.22
C ILE A 179 -21.14 24.60 4.75
N GLU A 180 -20.46 25.52 5.43
CA GLU A 180 -21.08 26.73 5.97
C GLU A 180 -21.54 27.69 4.87
N ILE A 181 -20.74 27.81 3.80
CA ILE A 181 -21.12 28.59 2.60
C ILE A 181 -22.30 27.94 1.88
N LEU A 182 -22.32 26.62 1.72
CA LEU A 182 -23.46 25.93 1.10
C LEU A 182 -24.74 26.13 1.91
N ARG A 183 -24.65 26.11 3.25
CA ARG A 183 -25.79 26.43 4.13
C ARG A 183 -26.27 27.87 3.99
N SER A 184 -25.36 28.85 3.84
CA SER A 184 -25.73 30.26 3.63
C SER A 184 -26.40 30.49 2.26
N LEU A 185 -26.07 29.65 1.27
CA LEU A 185 -26.72 29.59 -0.05
C LEU A 185 -28.04 28.80 -0.05
N GLY A 186 -28.49 28.32 1.11
CA GLY A 186 -29.77 27.61 1.27
C GLY A 186 -29.72 26.11 1.02
N ILE A 187 -28.53 25.54 0.81
CA ILE A 187 -28.30 24.10 0.58
C ILE A 187 -27.97 23.45 1.92
N LYS A 188 -28.90 22.66 2.45
CA LYS A 188 -28.81 22.12 3.82
C LYS A 188 -28.51 20.63 3.87
N ASN A 189 -28.81 19.91 2.80
CA ASN A 189 -28.59 18.47 2.67
C ASN A 189 -28.02 18.14 1.28
N VAL A 190 -27.59 16.89 1.10
CA VAL A 190 -27.03 16.39 -0.16
C VAL A 190 -28.07 16.38 -1.28
N ASP A 191 -29.36 16.22 -0.97
CA ASP A 191 -30.45 16.24 -1.95
C ASP A 191 -30.66 17.65 -2.53
N ASP A 192 -30.52 18.69 -1.70
CA ASP A 192 -30.53 20.09 -2.13
C ASP A 192 -29.36 20.34 -3.08
N LEU A 193 -28.17 19.80 -2.76
CA LEU A 193 -26.97 19.97 -3.58
C LEU A 193 -27.11 19.25 -4.94
N ALA A 194 -27.66 18.04 -4.94
CA ALA A 194 -27.86 17.23 -6.14
C ALA A 194 -28.88 17.85 -7.12
N ASN A 195 -29.84 18.63 -6.60
CA ASN A 195 -30.87 19.29 -7.40
C ASN A 195 -30.51 20.71 -7.86
N VAL A 196 -29.35 21.23 -7.47
CA VAL A 196 -28.89 22.56 -7.88
C VAL A 196 -28.08 22.46 -9.17
N ASP A 197 -28.42 23.32 -10.14
CA ASP A 197 -27.61 23.48 -11.35
C ASP A 197 -26.20 23.97 -10.99
N ALA A 198 -25.19 23.18 -11.36
CA ALA A 198 -23.78 23.46 -11.10
C ALA A 198 -23.35 24.85 -11.62
N SER A 199 -23.89 25.30 -12.75
CA SER A 199 -23.59 26.64 -13.30
C SER A 199 -24.13 27.76 -12.41
N LYS A 200 -25.30 27.53 -11.81
CA LYS A 200 -25.94 28.46 -10.88
C LYS A 200 -25.19 28.50 -9.55
N LEU A 201 -24.79 27.33 -9.03
CA LEU A 201 -24.02 27.22 -7.79
C LEU A 201 -22.69 27.97 -7.86
N VAL A 202 -21.93 27.82 -8.95
CA VAL A 202 -20.66 28.52 -9.14
C VAL A 202 -20.86 30.05 -9.22
N LYS A 203 -21.96 30.51 -9.83
CA LYS A 203 -22.29 31.95 -9.87
C LYS A 203 -22.66 32.49 -8.50
N ASP A 204 -23.48 31.76 -7.75
CA ASP A 204 -23.90 32.16 -6.41
C ASP A 204 -22.73 32.14 -5.43
N PHE A 205 -21.81 31.17 -5.55
CA PHE A 205 -20.57 31.12 -4.78
C PHE A 205 -19.63 32.30 -5.08
N LYS A 206 -19.44 32.64 -6.37
CA LYS A 206 -18.65 33.82 -6.76
C LYS A 206 -19.28 35.13 -6.28
N ARG A 207 -20.60 35.23 -6.26
CA ARG A 207 -21.31 36.41 -5.73
C ARG A 207 -21.07 36.54 -4.22
N TYR A 208 -21.21 35.43 -3.48
CA TYR A 208 -20.99 35.40 -2.04
C TYR A 208 -19.56 35.82 -1.65
N MET A 209 -18.54 35.29 -2.35
CA MET A 209 -17.15 35.68 -2.11
C MET A 209 -16.88 37.18 -2.37
N LYS A 210 -17.57 37.78 -3.34
CA LYS A 210 -17.46 39.21 -3.66
C LYS A 210 -18.16 40.12 -2.64
N GLU A 211 -19.14 39.59 -1.89
CA GLU A 211 -19.82 40.32 -0.81
C GLU A 211 -19.03 40.28 0.51
N LEU A 212 -17.98 39.43 0.59
CA LEU A 212 -17.09 39.30 1.74
C LEU A 212 -15.78 40.12 1.61
N GLU A 213 -15.47 40.66 0.42
CA GLU A 213 -14.39 41.64 0.17
C GLU A 213 -14.86 43.08 0.39
#